data_AF-A0A2T0LNS3-F1
#
_entry.id   AF-A0A2T0LNS3-F1
#
_cell.length_a   1.000
_cell.length_b   1.000
_cell.length_c   1.000
_cell.angle_alpha   90.00
_cell.angle_beta   90.00
_cell.angle_gamma   90.00
#
_symmetry.space_group_name_H-M   'P 1'
#
loop_
_entity.id
_entity.type
_entity.pdbx_description
1 polymer ?
#
loop_
_entity_poly.entity_id
_entity_poly.type
_entity_poly.pdbx_seq_one_letter_code
_entity_poly.pdbx_strand_id
1 'polypeptide(L)'
;MENSISDLPQPTDPATDNAAAQVIEQTLLKVSGTPSKAEQNALLNRVVDAWRRRHGKGSPKPILTLVGGYAGSGKTEFSRFLSDITGWAFLDKDSLTRPMVERLLISLDGDPHDRHTELYLREVRPLEYRCLMETAFDNLKVGTSAILTAPFIAELNDPDWVSRLTNRCAARGIDVAVVWVRCDAASMREYIEFRGAPRDAWKIQNWQAYISTLNTETSPPTTHITVDNRLGAAISLADQTRETLKRILT
;
A
#
# COMPACT_ATOMS: atom_id res chain seq x y z
N MET A 1 -18.64 -9.97 18.80
CA MET A 1 -17.30 -9.59 19.29
C MET A 1 -16.32 -10.58 18.70
N GLU A 2 -15.81 -10.30 17.50
CA GLU A 2 -14.67 -10.99 16.89
C GLU A 2 -13.57 -9.93 16.83
N ASN A 3 -12.77 -9.85 17.91
CA ASN A 3 -11.94 -8.70 18.25
C ASN A 3 -10.44 -8.98 18.16
N SER A 4 -9.99 -9.99 17.41
CA SER A 4 -8.55 -10.24 17.26
C SER A 4 -8.15 -10.57 15.83
N ILE A 5 -6.99 -10.03 15.43
CA ILE A 5 -6.25 -10.31 14.20
C ILE A 5 -5.73 -11.78 14.19
N SER A 6 -5.80 -12.47 15.31
CA SER A 6 -5.53 -13.91 15.43
C SER A 6 -6.27 -14.47 16.63
N ASP A 7 -6.89 -15.64 16.49
CA ASP A 7 -7.47 -16.36 17.64
C ASP A 7 -6.38 -16.98 18.54
N LEU A 8 -5.12 -16.95 18.11
CA LEU A 8 -3.99 -17.40 18.92
C LEU A 8 -3.58 -16.33 19.93
N PRO A 9 -3.42 -16.68 21.23
CA PRO A 9 -2.94 -15.75 22.24
C PRO A 9 -1.52 -15.29 21.94
N GLN A 10 -1.21 -14.06 22.37
CA GLN A 10 0.15 -13.53 22.30
C GLN A 10 1.02 -14.15 23.40
N PRO A 11 2.26 -14.60 23.11
CA PRO A 11 3.22 -15.01 24.12
C PRO A 11 3.43 -13.89 25.15
N THR A 12 3.42 -14.24 26.42
CA THR A 12 3.57 -13.29 27.53
C THR A 12 5.04 -13.06 27.90
N ASP A 13 5.92 -13.99 27.53
CA ASP A 13 7.35 -13.97 27.82
C ASP A 13 8.17 -14.76 26.78
N PRO A 14 9.52 -14.63 26.79
CA PRO A 14 10.37 -15.36 25.84
C PRO A 14 10.30 -16.89 25.95
N ALA A 15 9.93 -17.44 27.11
CA ALA A 15 9.86 -18.89 27.31
C ALA A 15 8.63 -19.49 26.60
N THR A 16 7.49 -18.81 26.73
CA THR A 16 6.25 -19.14 26.03
C THR A 16 6.36 -18.96 24.52
N ASP A 17 7.09 -17.94 24.04
CA ASP A 17 7.36 -17.76 22.61
C ASP A 17 8.24 -18.90 22.06
N ASN A 18 9.32 -19.27 22.77
CA ASN A 18 10.17 -20.39 22.37
C ASN A 18 9.42 -21.72 22.36
N ALA A 19 8.56 -21.97 23.36
CA ALA A 19 7.72 -23.16 23.40
C ALA A 19 6.74 -23.21 22.22
N ALA A 20 6.11 -22.09 21.88
CA ALA A 20 5.22 -21.99 20.72
C ALA A 20 5.97 -22.25 19.40
N ALA A 21 7.16 -21.65 19.23
CA ALA A 21 8.00 -21.89 18.07
C ALA A 21 8.40 -23.37 17.91
N GLN A 22 8.76 -24.05 19.00
CA GLN A 22 9.06 -25.48 18.98
C GLN A 22 7.84 -26.33 18.62
N VAL A 23 6.65 -26.00 19.13
CA VAL A 23 5.41 -26.70 18.78
C VAL A 23 5.10 -26.54 17.28
N ILE A 24 5.29 -25.34 16.72
CA ILE A 24 5.12 -25.07 15.28
C ILE A 24 6.08 -25.92 14.47
N GLU A 25 7.37 -25.90 14.80
CA GLU A 25 8.40 -26.68 14.11
C GLU A 25 8.09 -28.18 14.14
N GLN A 26 7.79 -28.73 15.32
CA GLN A 26 7.44 -30.15 15.46
C GLN A 26 6.17 -30.52 14.69
N THR A 27 5.16 -29.65 14.70
CA THR A 27 3.92 -29.88 13.96
C THR A 27 4.18 -29.92 12.46
N LEU A 28 4.97 -28.98 11.94
CA LEU A 28 5.32 -28.95 10.52
C LEU A 28 6.13 -30.19 10.13
N LEU A 29 7.13 -30.59 10.93
CA LEU A 29 7.91 -31.82 10.69
C LEU A 29 7.04 -33.09 10.70
N LYS A 30 6.03 -33.17 11.57
CA LYS A 30 5.09 -34.31 11.59
C LYS A 30 4.20 -34.36 10.33
N VAL A 31 3.78 -33.21 9.82
CA VAL A 31 2.91 -33.12 8.63
C VAL A 31 3.70 -33.32 7.34
N SER A 32 4.90 -32.74 7.22
CA SER A 32 5.70 -32.79 6.00
C SER A 32 6.74 -33.91 5.94
N GLY A 33 7.01 -34.59 7.06
CA GLY A 33 8.20 -35.41 7.24
C GLY A 33 9.48 -34.56 7.34
N THR A 34 10.62 -35.23 7.51
CA THR A 34 11.93 -34.58 7.56
C THR A 34 12.23 -33.92 6.20
N PRO A 35 12.63 -32.63 6.17
CA PRO A 35 12.97 -31.95 4.94
C PRO A 35 14.10 -32.67 4.21
N SER A 36 13.88 -32.96 2.93
CA SER A 36 14.86 -33.63 2.06
C SER A 36 15.46 -32.69 1.02
N LYS A 37 14.90 -31.48 0.87
CA LYS A 37 15.34 -30.46 -0.09
C LYS A 37 15.48 -29.08 0.54
N ALA A 38 16.30 -28.24 -0.07
CA ALA A 38 16.60 -26.90 0.42
C ALA A 38 15.35 -26.00 0.54
N GLU A 39 14.38 -26.14 -0.38
CA GLU A 39 13.15 -25.33 -0.36
C GLU A 39 12.27 -25.64 0.87
N GLN A 40 12.22 -26.91 1.29
CA GLN A 40 11.47 -27.34 2.46
C GLN A 40 12.08 -26.76 3.74
N ASN A 41 13.41 -26.84 3.87
CA ASN A 41 14.14 -26.21 4.99
C ASN A 41 13.94 -24.69 5.02
N ALA A 42 14.01 -24.03 3.86
CA ALA A 42 13.81 -22.60 3.77
C ALA A 42 12.38 -22.18 4.20
N LEU A 43 11.36 -22.93 3.80
CA LEU A 43 9.98 -22.65 4.21
C LEU A 43 9.79 -22.83 5.72
N LEU A 44 10.27 -23.93 6.29
CA LEU A 44 10.16 -24.21 7.73
C LEU A 44 10.80 -23.11 8.57
N ASN A 45 12.05 -22.76 8.25
CA ASN A 45 12.77 -21.69 8.95
C ASN A 45 12.01 -20.36 8.87
N ARG A 46 11.51 -20.00 7.68
CA ARG A 46 10.75 -18.76 7.49
C ARG A 46 9.41 -18.73 8.23
N VAL A 47 8.74 -19.87 8.39
CA VAL A 47 7.49 -19.96 9.17
C VAL A 47 7.78 -19.69 10.65
N VAL A 48 8.84 -20.30 11.20
CA VAL A 48 9.25 -20.07 12.59
C VAL A 48 9.70 -18.62 12.82
N ASP A 49 10.49 -18.06 11.90
CA ASP A 49 10.92 -16.65 11.96
C ASP A 49 9.74 -15.67 11.86
N ALA A 50 8.74 -15.98 11.02
CA ALA A 50 7.54 -15.17 10.89
C ALA A 50 6.69 -15.19 12.17
N TRP A 51 6.55 -16.35 12.81
CA TRP A 51 5.90 -16.46 14.12
C TRP A 51 6.56 -15.53 15.14
N ARG A 52 7.88 -15.64 15.31
CA ARG A 52 8.64 -14.84 16.29
C ARG A 52 8.52 -13.34 16.05
N ARG A 53 8.60 -12.89 14.78
CA ARG A 53 8.44 -11.47 14.44
C ARG A 53 7.04 -10.93 14.75
N ARG A 54 6.01 -11.76 14.59
CA ARG A 54 4.61 -11.36 14.82
C ARG A 54 4.23 -11.36 16.30
N HIS A 55 4.71 -12.36 17.03
CA HIS A 55 4.27 -12.67 18.38
C HIS A 55 5.30 -12.33 19.46
N GLY A 56 6.50 -11.87 19.06
CA GLY A 56 7.51 -11.37 19.98
C GLY A 56 7.02 -10.18 20.79
N LYS A 57 7.47 -10.09 22.05
CA LYS A 57 7.10 -9.03 22.99
C LYS A 57 7.40 -7.64 22.39
N GLY A 58 6.37 -6.80 22.25
CA GLY A 58 6.49 -5.44 21.72
C GLY A 58 6.29 -5.32 20.21
N SER A 59 5.75 -6.33 19.52
CA SER A 59 5.34 -6.18 18.13
C SER A 59 4.32 -5.04 18.00
N PRO A 60 4.59 -4.03 17.15
CA PRO A 60 3.71 -2.89 17.00
C PRO A 60 2.39 -3.34 16.37
N LYS A 61 1.30 -2.60 16.68
CA LYS A 61 0.03 -2.79 15.99
C LYS A 61 0.24 -2.67 14.48
N PRO A 62 -0.41 -3.52 13.66
CA PRO A 62 -0.41 -3.34 12.22
C PRO A 62 -0.97 -1.97 11.87
N ILE A 63 -0.42 -1.35 10.83
CA ILE A 63 -0.85 -0.05 10.36
C ILE A 63 -1.25 -0.11 8.88
N LEU A 64 -2.36 0.53 8.57
CA LEU A 64 -2.80 0.80 7.21
C LEU A 64 -2.35 2.21 6.82
N THR A 65 -1.43 2.31 5.87
CA THR A 65 -0.94 3.59 5.35
C THR A 65 -1.56 3.86 3.98
N LEU A 66 -2.37 4.92 3.87
CA LEU A 66 -2.88 5.43 2.61
C LEU A 66 -1.89 6.47 2.07
N VAL A 67 -1.37 6.26 0.87
CA VAL A 67 -0.50 7.22 0.17
C VAL A 67 -1.25 7.77 -1.04
N GLY A 68 -1.82 8.97 -0.85
CA GLY A 68 -2.56 9.72 -1.85
C GLY A 68 -1.69 10.71 -2.64
N GLY A 69 -2.20 11.16 -3.78
CA GLY A 69 -1.56 12.19 -4.59
C GLY A 69 -2.04 12.16 -6.04
N TYR A 70 -1.90 13.26 -6.76
CA TYR A 70 -2.28 13.32 -8.17
C TYR A 70 -1.42 12.39 -9.06
N ALA A 71 -1.88 12.17 -10.29
CA ALA A 71 -1.03 11.53 -11.30
C ALA A 71 0.27 12.34 -11.46
N GLY A 72 1.41 11.67 -11.53
CA GLY A 72 2.72 12.32 -11.62
C GLY A 72 3.27 12.89 -10.31
N SER A 73 2.59 12.77 -9.17
CA SER A 73 3.06 13.40 -7.93
C SER A 73 4.24 12.71 -7.24
N GLY A 74 4.56 11.47 -7.59
CA GLY A 74 5.62 10.68 -6.93
C GLY A 74 5.13 9.71 -5.83
N LYS A 75 3.81 9.56 -5.65
CA LYS A 75 3.24 8.71 -4.60
C LYS A 75 3.65 7.23 -4.68
N THR A 76 3.84 6.70 -5.89
CA THR A 76 4.22 5.29 -6.08
C THR A 76 5.67 5.08 -5.68
N GLU A 77 6.55 6.02 -6.02
CA GLU A 77 7.97 6.05 -5.66
C GLU A 77 8.16 6.18 -4.15
N PHE A 78 7.44 7.12 -3.51
CA PHE A 78 7.44 7.26 -2.06
C PHE A 78 6.93 5.99 -1.34
N SER A 79 5.85 5.39 -1.85
CA SER A 79 5.30 4.15 -1.29
C SER A 79 6.27 2.97 -1.40
N ARG A 80 7.01 2.87 -2.52
CA ARG A 80 8.08 1.86 -2.68
C ARG A 80 9.23 2.10 -1.71
N PHE A 81 9.64 3.35 -1.52
CA PHE A 81 10.64 3.69 -0.50
C PHE A 81 10.20 3.24 0.89
N LEU A 82 8.97 3.56 1.29
CA LEU A 82 8.43 3.13 2.57
C LEU A 82 8.37 1.59 2.67
N SER A 83 7.95 0.91 1.61
CA SER A 83 7.93 -0.56 1.56
C SER A 83 9.32 -1.17 1.71
N ASP A 84 10.34 -0.60 1.09
CA ASP A 84 11.69 -1.17 1.09
C ASP A 84 12.37 -1.06 2.47
N ILE A 85 12.08 0.01 3.22
CA ILE A 85 12.64 0.19 4.56
C ILE A 85 11.82 -0.51 5.65
N THR A 86 10.53 -0.78 5.43
CA THR A 86 9.63 -1.36 6.44
C THR A 86 9.34 -2.85 6.22
N GLY A 87 9.44 -3.34 4.98
CA GLY A 87 8.96 -4.66 4.59
C GLY A 87 7.43 -4.82 4.59
N TRP A 88 6.67 -3.72 4.71
CA TRP A 88 5.21 -3.77 4.68
C TRP A 88 4.67 -4.14 3.30
N ALA A 89 3.45 -4.69 3.26
CA ALA A 89 2.83 -5.07 2.00
C ALA A 89 2.54 -3.82 1.14
N PHE A 90 3.13 -3.74 -0.05
CA PHE A 90 2.91 -2.66 -0.99
C PHE A 90 1.80 -3.01 -2.00
N LEU A 91 0.70 -2.26 -1.94
CA LEU A 91 -0.50 -2.48 -2.75
C LEU A 91 -0.77 -1.24 -3.62
N ASP A 92 -0.40 -1.32 -4.90
CA ASP A 92 -0.68 -0.27 -5.88
C ASP A 92 -1.95 -0.57 -6.67
N LYS A 93 -2.88 0.40 -6.67
CA LYS A 93 -4.17 0.25 -7.36
C LYS A 93 -3.97 -0.17 -8.82
N ASP A 94 -3.13 0.54 -9.57
CA ASP A 94 -2.92 0.27 -10.99
C ASP A 94 -2.25 -1.10 -11.20
N SER A 95 -1.27 -1.50 -10.36
CA SER A 95 -0.67 -2.83 -10.42
C SER A 95 -1.68 -3.96 -10.17
N LEU A 96 -2.62 -3.76 -9.24
CA LEU A 96 -3.61 -4.77 -8.87
C LEU A 96 -4.74 -4.90 -9.91
N THR A 97 -5.18 -3.79 -10.50
CA THR A 97 -6.47 -3.76 -11.22
C THR A 97 -6.35 -3.52 -12.72
N ARG A 98 -5.25 -2.90 -13.20
CA ARG A 98 -5.18 -2.37 -14.58
C ARG A 98 -5.55 -3.38 -15.66
N PRO A 99 -5.00 -4.61 -15.71
CA PRO A 99 -5.33 -5.56 -16.78
C PRO A 99 -6.83 -5.89 -16.82
N MET A 100 -7.46 -6.04 -15.66
CA MET A 100 -8.91 -6.31 -15.57
C MET A 100 -9.73 -5.08 -15.95
N VAL A 101 -9.31 -3.90 -15.50
CA VAL A 101 -9.97 -2.61 -15.81
C VAL A 101 -9.96 -2.32 -17.30
N GLU A 102 -8.83 -2.52 -17.98
CA GLU A 102 -8.73 -2.32 -19.42
C GLU A 102 -9.69 -3.24 -20.18
N ARG A 103 -9.80 -4.51 -19.77
CA ARG A 103 -10.76 -5.45 -20.37
C ARG A 103 -12.21 -5.10 -20.03
N LEU A 104 -12.48 -4.65 -18.80
CA LEU A 104 -13.82 -4.24 -18.37
C LEU A 104 -14.30 -3.01 -19.16
N LEU A 105 -13.44 -2.00 -19.32
CA LEU A 105 -13.76 -0.80 -20.11
C LEU A 105 -14.09 -1.16 -21.57
N ILE A 106 -13.32 -2.05 -22.20
CA ILE A 106 -13.63 -2.56 -23.55
C ILE A 106 -15.00 -3.25 -23.58
N SER A 107 -15.33 -4.07 -22.55
CA SER A 107 -16.63 -4.76 -22.49
C SER A 107 -17.82 -3.83 -22.23
N LEU A 108 -17.55 -2.59 -21.80
CA LEU A 108 -18.54 -1.53 -21.60
C LEU A 108 -18.56 -0.53 -22.77
N ASP A 109 -17.99 -0.91 -23.92
CA ASP A 109 -17.84 -0.06 -25.11
C ASP A 109 -17.07 1.25 -24.86
N GLY A 110 -16.18 1.26 -23.87
CA GLY A 110 -15.35 2.39 -23.49
C GLY A 110 -13.90 2.29 -23.97
N ASP A 111 -13.15 3.39 -23.82
CA ASP A 111 -11.69 3.41 -24.03
C ASP A 111 -11.00 2.61 -22.90
N PRO A 112 -10.18 1.57 -23.19
CA PRO A 112 -9.45 0.81 -22.17
C PRO A 112 -8.57 1.68 -21.26
N HIS A 113 -8.12 2.82 -21.74
CA HIS A 113 -7.23 3.74 -21.05
C HIS A 113 -7.97 4.85 -20.30
N ASP A 114 -9.30 4.87 -20.34
CA ASP A 114 -10.10 5.86 -19.65
C ASP A 114 -9.95 5.77 -18.12
N ARG A 115 -9.71 6.92 -17.49
CA ARG A 115 -9.61 7.10 -16.03
C ARG A 115 -10.33 8.37 -15.56
N HIS A 116 -11.20 8.95 -16.39
CA HIS A 116 -11.77 10.28 -16.14
C HIS A 116 -13.22 10.43 -16.57
N THR A 117 -13.76 9.63 -17.49
CA THR A 117 -15.17 9.77 -17.89
C THR A 117 -16.13 9.28 -16.81
N GLU A 118 -17.40 9.69 -16.92
CA GLU A 118 -18.46 9.23 -16.03
C GLU A 118 -18.63 7.71 -16.05
N LEU A 119 -18.43 7.06 -17.20
CA LEU A 119 -18.46 5.60 -17.31
C LEU A 119 -17.43 4.96 -16.36
N TYR A 120 -16.18 5.44 -16.43
CA TYR A 120 -15.12 4.96 -15.55
C TYR A 120 -15.40 5.29 -14.08
N LEU A 121 -15.77 6.54 -13.78
CA LEU A 121 -15.96 6.99 -12.41
C LEU A 121 -17.11 6.24 -11.71
N ARG A 122 -18.16 5.89 -12.44
CA ARG A 122 -19.35 5.22 -11.90
C ARG A 122 -19.24 3.70 -11.89
N GLU A 123 -18.80 3.09 -12.98
CA GLU A 123 -18.87 1.62 -13.14
C GLU A 123 -17.55 0.91 -12.74
N VAL A 124 -16.41 1.59 -12.88
CA VAL A 124 -15.09 0.93 -12.82
C VAL A 124 -14.29 1.33 -11.59
N ARG A 125 -14.15 2.63 -11.33
CA ARG A 125 -13.38 3.17 -10.19
C ARG A 125 -13.82 2.55 -8.85
N PRO A 126 -15.13 2.37 -8.55
CA PRO A 126 -15.53 1.76 -7.28
C PRO A 126 -15.05 0.32 -7.13
N LEU A 127 -14.98 -0.45 -8.23
CA LEU A 127 -14.47 -1.82 -8.22
C LEU A 127 -12.96 -1.83 -7.94
N GLU A 128 -12.19 -0.93 -8.55
CA GLU A 128 -10.75 -0.82 -8.28
C GLU A 128 -10.45 -0.56 -6.80
N TYR A 129 -11.16 0.40 -6.21
CA TYR A 129 -10.97 0.76 -4.80
C TYR A 129 -11.46 -0.36 -3.89
N ARG A 130 -12.52 -1.09 -4.24
CA ARG A 130 -12.94 -2.29 -3.50
C ARG A 130 -11.85 -3.35 -3.49
N CYS A 131 -11.30 -3.72 -4.65
CA CYS A 131 -10.21 -4.70 -4.75
C CYS A 131 -8.99 -4.30 -3.92
N LEU A 132 -8.58 -3.02 -4.01
CA LEU A 132 -7.45 -2.48 -3.24
C LEU A 132 -7.70 -2.59 -1.73
N MET A 133 -8.87 -2.14 -1.26
CA MET A 133 -9.19 -2.14 0.16
C MET A 133 -9.37 -3.56 0.70
N GLU A 134 -10.05 -4.46 -0.01
CA GLU A 134 -10.24 -5.85 0.43
C GLU A 134 -8.91 -6.59 0.55
N THR A 135 -8.03 -6.45 -0.45
CA THR A 135 -6.68 -7.05 -0.43
C THR A 135 -5.85 -6.52 0.75
N ALA A 136 -5.97 -5.23 1.05
CA ALA A 136 -5.34 -4.64 2.23
C ALA A 136 -5.88 -5.24 3.53
N PHE A 137 -7.20 -5.38 3.66
CA PHE A 137 -7.81 -5.97 4.84
C PHE A 137 -7.40 -7.43 5.03
N ASP A 138 -7.19 -8.21 3.97
CA ASP A 138 -6.71 -9.59 4.11
C ASP A 138 -5.28 -9.66 4.68
N ASN A 139 -4.40 -8.71 4.32
CA ASN A 139 -3.08 -8.58 4.93
C ASN A 139 -3.16 -8.13 6.39
N LEU A 140 -3.98 -7.11 6.67
CA LEU A 140 -4.14 -6.56 8.02
C LEU A 140 -4.77 -7.57 8.99
N LYS A 141 -5.73 -8.39 8.52
CA LYS A 141 -6.32 -9.49 9.30
C LYS A 141 -5.29 -10.52 9.72
N VAL A 142 -4.18 -10.64 9.02
CA VAL A 142 -3.06 -11.52 9.41
C VAL A 142 -1.89 -10.72 9.99
N GLY A 143 -2.13 -9.54 10.54
CA GLY A 143 -1.12 -8.78 11.28
C GLY A 143 -0.03 -8.13 10.43
N THR A 144 -0.18 -8.13 9.11
CA THR A 144 0.77 -7.51 8.19
C THR A 144 0.34 -6.08 7.91
N SER A 145 1.18 -5.10 8.25
CA SER A 145 0.98 -3.70 7.85
C SER A 145 0.96 -3.56 6.33
N ALA A 146 0.17 -2.61 5.84
CA ALA A 146 -0.04 -2.43 4.40
C ALA A 146 0.06 -0.95 4.00
N ILE A 147 0.64 -0.73 2.82
CA ILE A 147 0.76 0.58 2.15
C ILE A 147 -0.10 0.53 0.90
N LEU A 148 -1.12 1.37 0.83
CA LEU A 148 -1.99 1.49 -0.33
C LEU A 148 -1.62 2.75 -1.08
N THR A 149 -1.30 2.61 -2.36
CA THR A 149 -1.07 3.76 -3.23
C THR A 149 -2.16 3.84 -4.28
N ALA A 150 -2.84 4.98 -4.31
CA ALA A 150 -3.86 5.35 -5.28
C ALA A 150 -3.98 6.88 -5.26
N PRO A 151 -4.73 7.50 -6.20
CA PRO A 151 -4.94 8.94 -6.12
C PRO A 151 -5.59 9.38 -4.81
N PHE A 152 -6.58 8.63 -4.30
CA PHE A 152 -7.32 8.89 -3.07
C PHE A 152 -7.92 10.32 -2.97
N ILE A 153 -8.12 10.99 -4.11
CA ILE A 153 -8.54 12.41 -4.15
C ILE A 153 -9.91 12.58 -3.49
N ALA A 154 -10.91 11.78 -3.89
CA ALA A 154 -12.26 11.88 -3.33
C ALA A 154 -12.30 11.44 -1.87
N GLU A 155 -11.61 10.34 -1.56
CA GLU A 155 -11.62 9.69 -0.25
C GLU A 155 -11.00 10.57 0.84
N LEU A 156 -9.88 11.26 0.55
CA LEU A 156 -9.21 12.11 1.53
C LEU A 156 -9.80 13.52 1.63
N ASN A 157 -10.67 13.90 0.69
CA ASN A 157 -11.49 15.11 0.82
C ASN A 157 -12.82 14.85 1.53
N ASP A 158 -13.14 13.61 1.88
CA ASP A 158 -14.30 13.22 2.68
C ASP A 158 -13.85 12.81 4.10
N PRO A 159 -13.94 13.71 5.10
CA PRO A 159 -13.61 13.38 6.49
C PRO A 159 -14.39 12.21 7.07
N ASP A 160 -15.65 12.01 6.63
CA ASP A 160 -16.46 10.91 7.12
C ASP A 160 -15.98 9.57 6.55
N TRP A 161 -15.45 9.55 5.32
CA TRP A 161 -14.83 8.36 4.74
C TRP A 161 -13.62 7.92 5.56
N VAL A 162 -12.71 8.84 5.87
CA VAL A 162 -11.52 8.51 6.69
C VAL A 162 -11.93 8.14 8.12
N SER A 163 -12.89 8.84 8.71
CA SER A 163 -13.42 8.50 10.05
C SER A 163 -13.99 7.09 10.09
N ARG A 164 -14.83 6.70 9.12
CA ARG A 164 -15.36 5.32 9.02
C ARG A 164 -14.26 4.28 8.87
N LEU A 165 -13.25 4.55 8.04
CA LEU A 165 -12.10 3.65 7.86
C LEU A 165 -11.31 3.49 9.17
N THR A 166 -10.96 4.61 9.81
CA THR A 166 -10.21 4.63 11.07
C THR A 166 -10.96 3.88 12.17
N ASN A 167 -12.27 4.10 12.32
CA ASN A 167 -13.08 3.37 13.30
C ASN A 167 -13.12 1.86 13.00
N ARG A 168 -13.26 1.48 11.72
CA ARG A 168 -13.24 0.07 11.29
C ARG A 168 -11.90 -0.62 11.59
N CYS A 169 -10.78 0.09 11.42
CA CYS A 169 -9.44 -0.40 11.73
C CYS A 169 -9.18 -0.44 13.24
N ALA A 170 -9.54 0.61 13.97
CA ALA A 170 -9.37 0.71 15.42
C ALA A 170 -10.11 -0.41 16.16
N ALA A 171 -11.33 -0.76 15.72
CA ALA A 171 -12.09 -1.90 16.26
C ALA A 171 -11.36 -3.26 16.14
N ARG A 172 -10.33 -3.34 15.30
CA ARG A 172 -9.48 -4.53 15.09
C ARG A 172 -8.05 -4.33 15.59
N GLY A 173 -7.76 -3.23 16.30
CA GLY A 173 -6.42 -2.91 16.77
C GLY A 173 -5.44 -2.55 15.65
N ILE A 174 -5.93 -2.00 14.54
CA ILE A 174 -5.13 -1.54 13.40
C ILE A 174 -5.09 0.00 13.43
N ASP A 175 -3.89 0.58 13.30
CA ASP A 175 -3.72 2.02 13.17
C ASP A 175 -3.89 2.47 11.71
N VAL A 176 -4.26 3.74 11.48
CA VAL A 176 -4.40 4.31 10.14
C VAL A 176 -3.53 5.56 10.01
N ALA A 177 -2.73 5.62 8.94
CA ALA A 177 -1.96 6.80 8.55
C ALA A 177 -2.38 7.27 7.15
N VAL A 178 -2.58 8.59 7.01
CA VAL A 178 -2.88 9.22 5.71
C VAL A 178 -1.70 10.10 5.32
N VAL A 179 -1.06 9.76 4.21
CA VAL A 179 0.02 10.50 3.59
C VAL A 179 -0.46 11.11 2.28
N TRP A 180 -0.18 12.40 2.07
CA TRP A 180 -0.42 13.07 0.80
C TRP A 180 0.89 13.50 0.16
N VAL A 181 1.17 13.01 -1.05
CA VAL A 181 2.33 13.44 -1.83
C VAL A 181 1.93 14.60 -2.74
N ARG A 182 2.34 15.81 -2.33
CA ARG A 182 2.14 17.05 -3.07
C ARG A 182 3.25 17.22 -4.11
N CYS A 183 2.91 17.80 -5.25
CA CYS A 183 3.84 18.08 -6.34
C CYS A 183 3.32 19.27 -7.16
N ASP A 184 4.20 20.00 -7.82
CA ASP A 184 3.83 21.10 -8.71
C ASP A 184 3.44 20.60 -10.11
N ALA A 185 2.68 21.41 -10.83
CA ALA A 185 2.19 21.06 -12.15
C ALA A 185 3.31 20.72 -13.15
N ALA A 186 4.41 21.48 -13.16
CA ALA A 186 5.49 21.27 -14.11
C ALA A 186 6.16 19.91 -13.89
N SER A 187 6.54 19.61 -12.64
CA SER A 187 7.12 18.31 -12.26
C SER A 187 6.16 17.16 -12.56
N MET A 188 4.87 17.30 -12.23
CA MET A 188 3.87 16.25 -12.54
C MET A 188 3.79 15.96 -14.04
N ARG A 189 3.83 17.00 -14.88
CA ARG A 189 3.79 16.86 -16.34
C ARG A 189 5.00 16.10 -16.85
N GLU A 190 6.21 16.52 -16.43
CA GLU A 190 7.47 15.86 -16.80
C GLU A 190 7.44 14.38 -16.44
N TYR A 191 6.99 14.03 -15.22
CA TYR A 191 6.86 12.63 -14.79
C TYR A 191 5.88 11.83 -15.63
N ILE A 192 4.73 12.40 -15.96
CA ILE A 192 3.69 11.72 -16.74
C ILE A 192 4.14 11.53 -18.20
N GLU A 193 4.82 12.52 -18.79
CA GLU A 193 5.39 12.43 -20.13
C GLU A 193 6.52 11.39 -20.17
N PHE A 194 7.44 11.43 -19.20
CA PHE A 194 8.55 10.48 -19.11
C PHE A 194 8.09 9.03 -18.98
N ARG A 195 7.06 8.75 -18.18
CA ARG A 195 6.57 7.36 -18.01
C ARG A 195 5.78 6.83 -19.22
N GLY A 196 5.34 7.70 -20.13
CA GLY A 196 4.71 7.32 -21.40
C GLY A 196 3.50 6.38 -21.29
N ALA A 197 2.73 6.43 -20.21
CA ALA A 197 1.66 5.46 -19.98
C ALA A 197 0.38 5.81 -20.79
N PRO A 198 -0.23 4.85 -21.52
CA PRO A 198 -1.42 5.13 -22.35
C PRO A 198 -2.60 5.79 -21.59
N ARG A 199 -2.81 5.40 -20.32
CA ARG A 199 -3.83 5.97 -19.42
C ARG A 199 -3.67 7.46 -19.08
N ASP A 200 -2.57 8.07 -19.51
CA ASP A 200 -2.32 9.50 -19.35
C ASP A 200 -2.47 10.30 -20.64
N ALA A 201 -2.71 9.65 -21.78
CA ALA A 201 -2.79 10.33 -23.08
C ALA A 201 -3.76 11.52 -23.06
N TRP A 202 -4.94 11.33 -22.46
CA TRP A 202 -5.93 12.41 -22.31
C TRP A 202 -5.39 13.58 -21.46
N LYS A 203 -4.70 13.29 -20.35
CA LYS A 203 -4.14 14.35 -19.47
C LYS A 203 -3.07 15.15 -20.19
N ILE A 204 -2.19 14.49 -20.96
CA ILE A 204 -1.13 15.15 -21.72
C ILE A 204 -1.73 16.04 -22.80
N GLN A 205 -2.71 15.55 -23.55
CA GLN A 205 -3.37 16.31 -24.62
C GLN A 205 -4.22 17.47 -24.09
N ASN A 206 -4.77 17.33 -22.88
CA ASN A 206 -5.69 18.29 -22.27
C ASN A 206 -5.10 18.92 -20.98
N TRP A 207 -3.78 19.11 -20.94
CA TRP A 207 -3.06 19.44 -19.69
C TRP A 207 -3.64 20.65 -18.94
N GLN A 208 -3.97 21.73 -19.65
CA GLN A 208 -4.53 22.94 -19.03
C GLN A 208 -5.92 22.69 -18.43
N ALA A 209 -6.77 21.91 -19.11
CA ALA A 209 -8.07 21.52 -18.59
C ALA A 209 -7.96 20.55 -17.42
N TYR A 210 -6.96 19.66 -17.43
CA TYR A 210 -6.70 18.77 -16.31
C TYR A 210 -6.21 19.53 -15.08
N ILE A 211 -5.18 20.38 -15.23
CA ILE A 211 -4.57 21.07 -14.08
C ILE A 211 -5.53 22.07 -13.42
N SER A 212 -6.45 22.68 -14.18
CA SER A 212 -7.46 23.60 -13.62
C SER A 212 -8.45 22.92 -12.69
N THR A 213 -8.53 21.58 -12.72
CA THR A 213 -9.35 20.79 -11.79
C THR A 213 -8.61 20.39 -10.51
N LEU A 214 -7.30 20.62 -10.43
CA LEU A 214 -6.48 20.16 -9.32
C LEU A 214 -6.21 21.30 -8.33
N ASN A 215 -6.15 20.96 -7.05
CA ASN A 215 -5.56 21.80 -6.02
C ASN A 215 -4.17 21.27 -5.67
N THR A 216 -3.11 21.87 -6.24
CA THR A 216 -1.71 21.49 -6.00
C THR A 216 -1.09 22.17 -4.78
N GLU A 217 -1.74 23.18 -4.22
CA GLU A 217 -1.16 24.03 -3.18
C GLU A 217 -1.38 23.45 -1.79
N THR A 218 -2.56 22.88 -1.53
CA THR A 218 -2.92 22.34 -0.21
C THR A 218 -3.15 20.84 -0.25
N SER A 219 -2.95 20.18 0.89
CA SER A 219 -3.31 18.77 1.07
C SER A 219 -4.79 18.62 1.47
N PRO A 220 -5.43 17.47 1.19
CA PRO A 220 -6.78 17.19 1.69
C PRO A 220 -6.87 17.29 3.23
N PRO A 221 -8.03 17.65 3.79
CA PRO A 221 -8.19 17.93 5.22
C PRO A 221 -7.90 16.73 6.13
N THR A 222 -7.99 15.51 5.62
CA THR A 222 -7.75 14.29 6.41
C THR A 222 -6.28 13.84 6.39
N THR A 223 -5.38 14.64 5.81
CA THR A 223 -3.97 14.29 5.69
C THR A 223 -3.29 14.35 7.06
N HIS A 224 -2.61 13.28 7.45
CA HIS A 224 -1.79 13.27 8.67
C HIS A 224 -0.37 13.77 8.38
N ILE A 225 0.18 13.41 7.22
CA ILE A 225 1.54 13.77 6.80
C ILE A 225 1.51 14.23 5.34
N THR A 226 2.05 15.42 5.07
CA THR A 226 2.28 15.90 3.70
C THR A 226 3.73 15.68 3.32
N VAL A 227 3.95 14.98 2.21
CA VAL A 227 5.26 14.82 1.57
C VAL A 227 5.32 15.80 0.40
N ASP A 228 6.30 16.70 0.42
CA ASP A 228 6.47 17.71 -0.62
C ASP A 228 7.48 17.25 -1.68
N ASN A 229 6.97 16.85 -2.85
CA ASN A 229 7.75 16.40 -3.99
C ASN A 229 7.84 17.45 -5.11
N ARG A 230 7.62 18.73 -4.80
CA ARG A 230 7.87 19.81 -5.76
C ARG A 230 9.33 19.78 -6.22
N LEU A 231 9.56 20.03 -7.51
CA LEU A 231 10.87 19.93 -8.16
C LEU A 231 11.57 18.56 -7.97
N GLY A 232 10.81 17.49 -7.69
CA GLY A 232 11.35 16.15 -7.45
C GLY A 232 12.09 15.97 -6.12
N ALA A 233 11.95 16.90 -5.17
CA ALA A 233 12.76 16.94 -3.95
C ALA A 233 12.62 15.69 -3.06
N ALA A 234 11.38 15.24 -2.81
CA ALA A 234 11.14 14.09 -1.94
C ALA A 234 11.67 12.77 -2.54
N ILE A 235 11.49 12.56 -3.85
CA ILE A 235 12.05 11.39 -4.54
C ILE A 235 13.57 11.42 -4.49
N SER A 236 14.18 12.57 -4.77
CA SER A 236 15.64 12.72 -4.69
C SER A 236 16.17 12.38 -3.30
N LEU A 237 15.49 12.82 -2.23
CA LEU A 237 15.88 12.49 -0.85
C LEU A 237 15.71 11.00 -0.53
N ALA A 238 14.63 10.38 -1.00
CA ALA A 238 14.42 8.94 -0.84
C ALA A 238 15.54 8.14 -1.52
N ASP A 239 15.96 8.54 -2.73
CA ASP A 239 17.06 7.92 -3.46
C ASP A 239 18.40 8.13 -2.75
N GLN A 240 18.70 9.34 -2.27
CA GLN A 240 19.89 9.61 -1.47
C GLN A 240 19.94 8.76 -0.19
N THR A 241 18.80 8.57 0.46
CA THR A 241 18.68 7.71 1.65
C THR A 241 18.99 6.25 1.29
N ARG A 242 18.44 5.73 0.19
CA ARG A 242 18.74 4.37 -0.30
C ARG A 242 20.24 4.19 -0.57
N GLU A 243 20.86 5.14 -1.26
CA GLU A 243 22.29 5.08 -1.56
C GLU A 243 23.16 5.15 -0.31
N THR A 244 22.77 5.96 0.67
CA THR A 244 23.44 6.03 1.97
C THR A 244 23.32 4.71 2.72
N LEU A 245 22.12 4.11 2.78
CA LEU A 245 21.91 2.80 3.41
C LEU A 245 22.72 1.71 2.72
N LYS A 246 22.76 1.68 1.38
CA LYS A 246 23.60 0.73 0.64
C LYS A 246 25.06 0.85 1.06
N ARG A 247 25.61 2.07 1.10
CA ARG A 247 27.01 2.30 1.51
C ARG A 247 27.33 1.88 2.94
N ILE A 248 26.36 1.93 3.85
CA ILE A 248 26.55 1.48 5.24
C ILE A 248 26.50 -0.05 5.34
N LEU A 249 25.68 -0.70 4.52
CA LEU A 249 25.39 -2.12 4.59
C LEU A 249 26.28 -3.00 3.69
N THR A 250 27.11 -2.38 2.85
CA THR A 250 28.13 -3.03 1.99
C THR A 250 29.53 -2.70 2.49
#